data_AF-A0A284S9Q5-F1
#
_entry.id   AF-A0A284S9Q5-F1
#
_cell.length_a   1.000
_cell.length_b   1.000
_cell.length_c   1.000
_cell.angle_alpha   90.00
_cell.angle_beta   90.00
_cell.angle_gamma   90.00
#
_symmetry.space_group_name_H-M   'P 1'
#
loop_
_entity.id
_entity.type
_entity.pdbx_description
1 polymer ?
#
loop_
_entity_poly.entity_id
_entity_poly.type
_entity_poly.pdbx_seq_one_letter_code
_entity_poly.pdbx_strand_id
1 'polypeptide(L)'
;MFVIALSLKNYDITLWYYDSIGALRSIPFNFLHDPQCLILVLHCMNEASSAQAGFSPFIAGATIPGGCPWVWKGQRLEFMNSGGLLRTFIVTDDPLFISRQMQGRRTFILPVKPVDKKVPQREMVLKFLWLDRDRSPEIVLINEIRTAAPELQEYLPQIFFDRFYNSEMDLHLPRFNPNIQFNKLEMRDLTVIVAESCCELWMVDSLEEFKTAFVNIFECHHRAFVKGRILHGAITSRNIMFYRRDDSSVVGSLHGFDDSFRVDDTDTVVPSEASHRPCISPFTATDLLDITVKTPHCYCHDLESFFYVLLWAGIHFDLKNHKEKPMDELFALWDVHTEADFIKAHDNKSEMWHNDGRLNQFKSRFTEDFISLWDEWVIPLRELFYDAREEEKRIRAQMPDQETLNGILTFEIFMEALGREPCTWD
;
A
#
# COMPACT_ATOMS: atom_id res chain seq x y z
N MET A 1 -4.28 17.92 -6.46
CA MET A 1 -4.39 17.18 -7.74
C MET A 1 -3.06 17.16 -8.45
N PHE A 2 -2.58 18.31 -8.89
CA PHE A 2 -1.29 18.50 -9.52
C PHE A 2 -0.61 19.73 -8.92
N VAL A 3 0.67 19.93 -9.24
CA VAL A 3 1.46 21.07 -8.79
C VAL A 3 2.06 21.73 -10.02
N ILE A 4 1.96 23.05 -10.09
CA ILE A 4 2.64 23.88 -11.09
C ILE A 4 3.78 24.60 -10.37
N ALA A 5 4.97 24.59 -10.95
CA ALA A 5 6.14 25.27 -10.39
C ALA A 5 6.91 26.05 -11.46
N LEU A 6 7.59 27.12 -11.01
CA LEU A 6 8.49 27.92 -11.80
C LEU A 6 9.91 27.70 -11.28
N SER A 7 10.84 27.32 -12.16
CA SER A 7 12.26 27.35 -11.83
C SER A 7 12.95 28.46 -12.60
N LEU A 8 13.72 29.28 -11.89
CA LEU A 8 14.55 30.31 -12.48
C LEU A 8 16.03 29.90 -12.39
N LYS A 9 16.72 29.91 -13.53
CA LYS A 9 18.18 29.72 -13.60
C LYS A 9 18.77 30.87 -14.39
N ASN A 10 19.46 31.77 -13.70
CA ASN A 10 19.91 33.06 -14.25
C ASN A 10 18.74 33.86 -14.83
N TYR A 11 18.66 33.96 -16.15
CA TYR A 11 17.60 34.65 -16.89
C TYR A 11 16.61 33.70 -17.55
N ASP A 12 16.83 32.39 -17.44
CA ASP A 12 15.99 31.38 -18.05
C ASP A 12 14.93 30.88 -17.06
N ILE A 13 13.68 30.93 -17.48
CA ILE A 13 12.52 30.42 -16.76
C ILE A 13 12.10 29.11 -17.38
N THR A 14 11.78 28.14 -16.54
CA THR A 14 11.21 26.85 -16.96
C THR A 14 9.95 26.58 -16.15
N LEU A 15 8.87 26.23 -16.87
CA LEU A 15 7.61 25.82 -16.28
C LEU A 15 7.65 24.33 -16.00
N TRP A 16 7.17 23.94 -14.83
CA TRP A 16 7.04 22.55 -14.41
C TRP A 16 5.59 22.25 -14.05
N TYR A 17 5.14 21.06 -14.43
CA TYR A 17 3.86 20.50 -14.06
C TYR A 17 4.10 19.09 -13.49
N TYR A 18 3.53 18.80 -12.33
CA TYR A 18 3.65 17.51 -11.66
C TYR A 18 2.28 16.97 -11.29
N ASP A 19 2.00 15.72 -11.64
CA ASP A 19 0.86 14.96 -11.14
C ASP A 19 1.25 13.53 -10.78
N SER A 20 0.26 12.69 -10.43
CA SER A 20 0.48 11.28 -10.09
C SER A 20 1.11 10.46 -11.22
N ILE A 21 0.96 10.86 -12.48
CA ILE A 21 1.50 10.14 -13.65
C ILE A 21 2.95 10.53 -13.90
N GLY A 22 3.33 11.79 -13.63
CA GLY A 22 4.73 12.22 -13.71
C GLY A 22 4.92 13.72 -13.87
N ALA A 23 6.12 14.10 -14.28
CA ALA A 23 6.51 15.49 -14.50
C ALA A 23 6.50 15.86 -15.99
N LEU A 24 6.02 17.06 -16.29
CA LEU A 24 6.18 17.73 -17.58
C LEU A 24 6.98 19.01 -17.38
N ARG A 25 7.81 19.35 -18.37
CA ARG A 25 8.66 20.53 -18.33
C ARG A 25 8.59 21.27 -19.66
N SER A 26 8.45 22.60 -19.60
CA SER A 26 8.54 23.42 -20.81
C SER A 26 9.96 23.46 -21.36
N ILE A 27 10.09 23.88 -22.62
CA ILE A 27 11.36 24.42 -23.11
C ILE A 27 11.65 25.69 -22.29
N PRO A 28 12.87 25.89 -21.76
CA PRO A 28 13.20 27.12 -21.06
C PRO A 28 13.11 28.33 -21.99
N PHE A 29 12.68 29.48 -21.47
CA PHE A 29 12.70 30.75 -22.19
C PHE A 29 13.43 31.81 -21.37
N ASN A 30 14.09 32.74 -22.03
CA ASN A 30 14.85 33.79 -21.38
C ASN A 30 13.95 35.01 -21.15
N PHE A 31 13.71 35.42 -19.91
CA PHE A 31 12.73 36.49 -19.63
C PHE A 31 13.21 37.89 -20.05
N LEU A 32 14.50 38.08 -20.32
CA LEU A 32 15.02 39.34 -20.87
C LEU A 32 14.81 39.43 -22.38
N HIS A 33 14.89 38.30 -23.09
CA HIS A 33 14.66 38.24 -24.54
C HIS A 33 13.18 38.09 -24.88
N ASP A 34 12.43 37.33 -24.08
CA ASP A 34 11.01 37.02 -24.27
C ASP A 34 10.15 37.47 -23.07
N PRO A 35 10.14 38.76 -22.71
CA PRO A 35 9.40 39.26 -21.54
C PRO A 35 7.89 39.02 -21.64
N GLN A 36 7.35 38.94 -22.85
CA GLN A 36 5.96 38.58 -23.13
C GLN A 36 5.58 37.20 -22.58
N CYS A 37 6.49 36.22 -22.64
CA CYS A 37 6.26 34.88 -22.09
C CYS A 37 6.14 34.93 -20.56
N LEU A 38 6.98 35.74 -19.90
CA LEU A 38 6.89 35.93 -18.45
C LEU A 38 5.57 36.61 -18.05
N ILE A 39 5.17 37.66 -18.77
CA ILE A 39 3.89 38.35 -18.50
C ILE A 39 2.71 37.39 -18.64
N LEU A 40 2.70 36.56 -19.69
CA LEU A 40 1.66 35.54 -19.90
C LEU A 40 1.61 34.53 -18.75
N VAL A 41 2.76 34.03 -18.30
CA VAL A 41 2.84 33.09 -17.17
C VAL A 41 2.27 33.71 -15.90
N LEU A 42 2.71 34.93 -15.55
CA LEU A 42 2.24 35.62 -14.35
C LEU A 42 0.74 35.93 -14.40
N HIS A 43 0.25 36.35 -15.57
CA HIS A 43 -1.17 36.60 -15.79
C HIS A 43 -1.98 35.31 -15.62
N CYS A 44 -1.58 34.21 -16.28
CA CYS A 44 -2.25 32.92 -16.14
C CYS A 44 -2.27 32.42 -14.69
N MET A 45 -1.19 32.60 -13.93
CA MET A 45 -1.15 32.22 -12.52
C MET A 45 -2.06 33.08 -11.65
N ASN A 46 -2.18 34.38 -11.95
CA ASN A 46 -3.06 35.30 -11.22
C ASN A 46 -4.55 35.02 -11.48
N GLU A 47 -4.90 34.68 -12.73
CA GLU A 47 -6.28 34.42 -13.14
C GLU A 47 -6.72 32.96 -12.90
N ALA A 48 -5.81 32.08 -12.50
CA ALA A 48 -6.13 30.67 -12.29
C ALA A 48 -7.14 30.49 -11.15
N SER A 49 -8.27 29.84 -11.46
CA SER A 49 -9.14 29.29 -10.42
C SER A 49 -8.40 28.26 -9.56
N SER A 50 -8.91 27.95 -8.36
CA SER A 50 -8.32 26.92 -7.49
C SER A 50 -8.13 25.58 -8.23
N ALA A 51 -9.10 25.16 -9.05
CA ALA A 51 -8.97 23.93 -9.84
C ALA A 51 -7.83 24.02 -10.87
N GLN A 52 -7.72 25.14 -11.58
CA GLN A 52 -6.64 25.38 -12.56
C GLN A 52 -5.26 25.49 -11.89
N ALA A 53 -5.20 25.97 -10.64
CA ALA A 53 -3.99 26.00 -9.82
C ALA A 53 -3.63 24.62 -9.21
N GLY A 54 -4.44 23.59 -9.41
CA GLY A 54 -4.15 22.21 -8.99
C GLY A 54 -4.75 21.79 -7.65
N PHE A 55 -5.59 22.64 -7.03
CA PHE A 55 -6.34 22.27 -5.83
C PHE A 55 -7.35 21.16 -6.12
N SER A 56 -7.67 20.38 -5.09
CA SER A 56 -8.63 19.29 -5.21
C SER A 56 -10.04 19.83 -5.49
N PRO A 57 -10.72 19.39 -6.55
CA PRO A 57 -12.09 19.82 -6.84
C PRO A 57 -13.11 19.26 -5.84
N PHE A 58 -12.72 18.26 -5.05
CA PHE A 58 -13.59 17.61 -4.07
C PHE A 58 -13.77 18.42 -2.79
N ILE A 59 -12.91 19.41 -2.53
CA ILE A 59 -13.00 20.25 -1.34
C ILE A 59 -13.96 21.40 -1.63
N ALA A 60 -15.13 21.37 -0.99
CA ALA A 60 -16.17 22.37 -1.18
C ALA A 60 -15.67 23.76 -0.74
N GLY A 61 -15.63 24.70 -1.68
CA GLY A 61 -15.22 26.08 -1.41
C GLY A 61 -13.71 26.25 -1.15
N ALA A 62 -12.85 25.39 -1.71
CA ALA A 62 -11.40 25.53 -1.61
C ALA A 62 -10.93 26.90 -2.12
N THR A 63 -10.66 27.82 -1.20
CA THR A 63 -10.02 29.10 -1.48
C THR A 63 -8.52 28.99 -1.30
N ILE A 64 -7.76 29.63 -2.18
CA ILE A 64 -6.31 29.77 -2.03
C ILE A 64 -6.06 30.41 -0.66
N PRO A 65 -5.35 29.76 0.28
CA PRO A 65 -5.08 30.36 1.57
C PRO A 65 -4.26 31.64 1.34
N GLY A 66 -4.78 32.78 1.78
CA GLY A 66 -4.08 34.06 1.76
C GLY A 66 -2.93 34.09 2.76
N GLY A 67 -1.94 33.22 2.60
CA GLY A 67 -0.78 33.06 3.49
C GLY A 67 -1.05 32.31 4.80
N CYS A 68 -2.28 31.84 5.06
CA CYS A 68 -2.59 31.05 6.26
C CYS A 68 -2.33 29.55 6.05
N PRO A 69 -1.90 28.81 7.10
CA PRO A 69 -1.83 27.35 7.05
C PRO A 69 -3.19 26.73 6.70
N TRP A 70 -3.16 25.67 5.89
CA TRP A 70 -4.37 24.92 5.56
C TRP A 70 -4.92 24.18 6.79
N VAL A 71 -6.23 24.29 7.04
CA VAL A 71 -6.92 23.60 8.14
C VAL A 71 -7.82 22.52 7.58
N TRP A 72 -7.53 21.26 7.93
CA TRP A 72 -8.28 20.09 7.44
C TRP A 72 -9.58 19.84 8.18
N LYS A 73 -9.57 19.98 9.51
CA LYS A 73 -10.75 19.74 10.33
C LYS A 73 -11.91 20.66 9.94
N GLY A 74 -13.08 20.07 9.72
CA GLY A 74 -14.30 20.76 9.31
C GLY A 74 -14.44 20.98 7.80
N GLN A 75 -13.42 20.64 7.00
CA GLN A 75 -13.54 20.72 5.54
C GLN A 75 -14.60 19.75 5.05
N ARG A 76 -15.39 20.21 4.06
CA ARG A 76 -16.45 19.42 3.43
C ARG A 76 -15.93 18.83 2.12
N LEU A 77 -16.05 17.52 1.99
CA LEU A 77 -15.70 16.78 0.79
C LEU A 77 -16.97 16.31 0.09
N GLU A 78 -17.09 16.63 -1.19
CA GLU A 78 -18.32 16.43 -1.96
C GLU A 78 -18.06 15.55 -3.18
N PHE A 79 -18.80 14.45 -3.28
CA PHE A 79 -18.67 13.47 -4.34
C PHE A 79 -20.04 13.14 -4.91
N MET A 80 -20.16 13.18 -6.23
CA MET A 80 -21.34 12.67 -6.92
C MET A 80 -21.26 11.14 -6.95
N ASN A 81 -22.33 10.45 -6.54
CA ASN A 81 -22.41 9.00 -6.70
C ASN A 81 -22.84 8.63 -8.14
N SER A 82 -22.81 7.34 -8.48
CA SER A 82 -23.09 6.87 -9.86
C SER A 82 -24.54 7.08 -10.31
N GLY A 83 -25.45 7.34 -9.36
CA GLY A 83 -26.82 7.75 -9.61
C GLY A 83 -27.07 9.27 -9.56
N GLY A 84 -26.01 10.09 -9.54
CA GLY A 84 -26.09 11.56 -9.51
C GLY A 84 -26.46 12.16 -8.15
N LEU A 85 -26.49 11.37 -7.08
CA LEU A 85 -26.76 11.84 -5.73
C LEU A 85 -25.46 12.27 -5.05
N LEU A 86 -25.45 13.50 -4.56
CA LEU A 86 -24.33 14.07 -3.83
C LEU A 86 -24.14 13.35 -2.48
N ARG A 87 -22.91 12.94 -2.19
CA ARG A 87 -22.45 12.46 -0.90
C ARG A 87 -21.48 13.49 -0.33
N THR A 88 -21.71 13.85 0.92
CA THR A 88 -20.87 14.83 1.64
C THR A 88 -20.27 14.18 2.87
N PHE A 89 -18.97 14.36 3.02
CA PHE A 89 -18.20 13.92 4.18
C PHE A 89 -17.52 15.13 4.83
N ILE A 90 -17.50 15.16 6.16
CA ILE A 90 -16.80 16.20 6.93
C ILE A 90 -15.53 15.59 7.47
N VAL A 91 -14.40 16.24 7.23
CA VAL A 91 -13.10 15.87 7.78
C VAL A 91 -13.10 16.16 9.28
N THR A 92 -12.78 15.15 10.09
CA THR A 92 -12.89 15.25 11.56
C THR A 92 -11.61 15.68 12.24
N ASP A 93 -10.47 15.46 11.60
CA ASP A 93 -9.14 15.77 12.12
C ASP A 93 -8.11 15.95 11.00
N ASP A 94 -6.85 16.17 11.35
CA ASP A 94 -5.74 16.17 10.42
C ASP A 94 -5.57 14.83 9.68
N PRO A 95 -4.91 14.82 8.50
CA PRO A 95 -4.75 13.61 7.71
C PRO A 95 -4.00 12.52 8.47
N LEU A 96 -4.55 11.30 8.46
CA LEU A 96 -3.91 10.13 9.06
C LEU A 96 -2.68 9.71 8.26
N PHE A 97 -2.70 9.91 6.94
CA PHE A 97 -1.56 9.59 6.08
C PHE A 97 -1.49 10.49 4.84
N ILE A 98 -0.26 10.91 4.52
CA ILE A 98 0.04 11.64 3.29
C ILE A 98 1.29 11.04 2.66
N SER A 99 1.15 10.41 1.49
CA SER A 99 2.31 10.01 0.70
C SER A 99 3.10 11.26 0.29
N ARG A 100 4.41 11.25 0.56
CA ARG A 100 5.34 12.32 0.16
C ARG A 100 5.83 12.18 -1.28
N GLN A 101 5.41 11.11 -1.98
CA GLN A 101 5.78 10.90 -3.37
C GLN A 101 5.06 11.92 -4.26
N MET A 102 5.78 12.53 -5.21
CA MET A 102 5.18 13.43 -6.19
C MET A 102 4.52 12.68 -7.36
N GLN A 103 4.98 11.46 -7.64
CA GLN A 103 4.50 10.57 -8.71
C GLN A 103 4.10 9.21 -8.08
N GLY A 104 3.26 8.44 -8.78
CA GLY A 104 2.84 7.11 -8.35
C GLY A 104 1.53 7.12 -7.58
N ARG A 105 1.40 6.21 -6.61
CA ARG A 105 0.14 5.90 -5.92
C ARG A 105 -0.43 7.05 -5.08
N ARG A 106 0.42 7.99 -4.65
CA ARG A 106 0.07 9.25 -3.94
C ARG A 106 -1.09 9.10 -2.94
N THR A 107 -1.06 8.04 -2.13
CA THR A 107 -2.11 7.74 -1.17
C THR A 107 -2.28 8.86 -0.15
N PHE A 108 -3.52 9.26 0.08
CA PHE A 108 -3.89 10.30 1.04
C PHE A 108 -5.13 9.87 1.82
N ILE A 109 -5.04 9.86 3.15
CA ILE A 109 -6.05 9.30 4.05
C ILE A 109 -6.51 10.38 5.03
N LEU A 110 -7.82 10.61 5.08
CA LEU A 110 -8.47 11.57 5.96
C LEU A 110 -9.46 10.87 6.88
N PRO A 111 -9.52 11.21 8.17
CA PRO A 111 -10.61 10.77 9.03
C PRO A 111 -11.86 11.60 8.71
N VAL A 112 -13.00 10.94 8.49
CA VAL A 112 -14.23 11.59 8.03
C VAL A 112 -15.47 11.08 8.75
N LYS A 113 -16.52 11.89 8.73
CA LYS A 113 -17.89 11.48 9.08
C LYS A 113 -18.88 11.86 7.99
N PRO A 114 -19.88 11.01 7.71
CA PRO A 114 -20.92 11.32 6.73
C PRO A 114 -21.82 12.43 7.27
N VAL A 115 -22.24 13.35 6.39
CA VAL A 115 -23.26 14.36 6.74
C VAL A 115 -24.66 13.73 6.86
N ASP A 116 -24.91 12.67 6.09
CA ASP A 116 -26.18 11.97 6.13
C ASP A 116 -26.33 11.16 7.43
N LYS A 117 -27.36 11.49 8.22
CA LYS A 117 -27.68 10.84 9.49
C LYS A 117 -28.09 9.38 9.36
N LYS A 118 -28.38 8.89 8.15
CA LYS A 118 -28.76 7.48 7.90
C LYS A 118 -27.56 6.54 7.78
N VAL A 119 -26.35 7.08 7.59
CA VAL A 119 -25.12 6.27 7.55
C VAL A 119 -24.66 6.01 8.98
N PRO A 120 -24.17 4.81 9.32
CA PRO A 120 -23.64 4.53 10.65
C PRO A 120 -22.66 5.61 11.10
N GLN A 121 -22.83 6.12 12.32
CA GLN A 121 -21.93 7.11 12.94
C GLN A 121 -20.62 6.46 13.41
N ARG A 122 -20.14 5.44 12.69
CA ARG A 122 -18.85 4.81 12.96
C ARG A 122 -17.72 5.75 12.51
N GLU A 123 -16.54 5.54 13.07
CA GLU A 123 -15.36 6.24 12.58
C GLU A 123 -15.02 5.71 11.19
N MET A 124 -14.86 6.62 10.24
CA MET A 124 -14.62 6.29 8.84
C MET A 124 -13.36 6.98 8.36
N VAL A 125 -12.71 6.36 7.39
CA VAL A 125 -11.57 6.94 6.69
C VAL A 125 -11.89 7.10 5.22
N LEU A 126 -11.53 8.25 4.66
CA LEU A 126 -11.59 8.53 3.24
C LEU A 126 -10.18 8.41 2.66
N LYS A 127 -10.03 7.56 1.64
CA LYS A 127 -8.78 7.29 0.95
C LYS A 127 -8.84 7.83 -0.48
N PHE A 128 -7.86 8.64 -0.86
CA PHE A 128 -7.56 8.98 -2.24
C PHE A 128 -6.37 8.13 -2.70
N LEU A 129 -6.55 7.40 -3.80
CA LEU A 129 -5.61 6.41 -4.31
C LEU A 129 -5.40 6.63 -5.82
N TRP A 130 -4.18 6.91 -6.25
CA TRP A 130 -3.85 7.05 -7.68
C TRP A 130 -3.35 5.72 -8.23
N LEU A 131 -4.29 4.88 -8.64
CA LEU A 131 -4.02 3.52 -9.06
C LEU A 131 -3.63 3.49 -10.53
N ASP A 132 -2.81 2.50 -10.89
CA ASP A 132 -2.58 2.19 -12.30
C ASP A 132 -3.91 1.87 -12.97
N ARG A 133 -4.15 2.45 -14.16
CA ARG A 133 -5.38 2.25 -14.92
C ARG A 133 -5.59 0.78 -15.30
N ASP A 134 -4.51 0.02 -15.47
CA ASP A 134 -4.56 -1.38 -15.87
C ASP A 134 -4.73 -2.33 -14.68
N ARG A 135 -4.70 -1.81 -13.44
CA ARG A 135 -4.93 -2.58 -12.20
C ARG A 135 -6.40 -2.54 -11.78
N SER A 136 -6.86 -3.66 -11.21
CA SER A 136 -8.17 -3.71 -10.56
C SER A 136 -8.12 -2.99 -9.21
N PRO A 137 -9.04 -2.04 -8.94
CA PRO A 137 -9.12 -1.40 -7.63
C PRO A 137 -9.45 -2.38 -6.50
N GLU A 138 -8.93 -2.13 -5.30
CA GLU A 138 -9.12 -2.97 -4.10
C GLU A 138 -10.59 -3.33 -3.85
N ILE A 139 -11.53 -2.41 -4.01
CA ILE A 139 -12.97 -2.68 -3.82
C ILE A 139 -13.50 -3.76 -4.78
N VAL A 140 -13.02 -3.80 -6.01
CA VAL A 140 -13.44 -4.82 -7.00
C VAL A 140 -12.97 -6.20 -6.52
N LEU A 141 -11.71 -6.30 -6.14
CA LEU A 141 -11.10 -7.54 -5.66
C LEU A 141 -11.70 -8.01 -4.34
N ILE A 142 -11.93 -7.11 -3.38
CA ILE A 142 -12.63 -7.44 -2.12
C ILE A 142 -14.02 -8.01 -2.39
N ASN A 143 -14.77 -7.44 -3.36
CA ASN A 143 -16.10 -7.93 -3.68
C ASN A 143 -16.07 -9.32 -4.35
N GLU A 144 -15.06 -9.60 -5.18
CA GLU A 144 -14.80 -10.94 -5.72
C GLU A 144 -14.51 -11.94 -4.58
N ILE A 145 -13.60 -11.60 -3.67
CA ILE A 145 -13.28 -12.43 -2.49
C ILE A 145 -14.53 -12.67 -1.65
N ARG A 146 -15.30 -11.63 -1.31
CA ARG A 146 -16.54 -11.76 -0.52
C ARG A 146 -17.58 -12.63 -1.18
N THR A 147 -17.65 -12.61 -2.51
CA THR A 147 -18.59 -13.46 -3.26
C THR A 147 -18.17 -14.92 -3.20
N ALA A 148 -16.88 -15.20 -3.29
CA ALA A 148 -16.34 -16.57 -3.26
C ALA A 148 -16.18 -17.14 -1.83
N ALA A 149 -15.90 -16.29 -0.85
CA ALA A 149 -15.70 -16.62 0.55
C ALA A 149 -16.46 -15.63 1.47
N PRO A 150 -17.80 -15.74 1.56
CA PRO A 150 -18.62 -14.84 2.39
C PRO A 150 -18.23 -14.81 3.87
N GLU A 151 -17.62 -15.90 4.37
CA GLU A 151 -17.10 -16.00 5.73
C GLU A 151 -15.99 -14.96 6.04
N LEU A 152 -15.34 -14.39 5.03
CA LEU A 152 -14.29 -13.38 5.19
C LEU A 152 -14.82 -11.96 5.40
N GLN A 153 -16.14 -11.77 5.48
CA GLN A 153 -16.76 -10.44 5.57
C GLN A 153 -16.17 -9.57 6.70
N GLU A 154 -15.89 -10.16 7.87
CA GLU A 154 -15.34 -9.47 9.04
C GLU A 154 -13.82 -9.25 8.99
N TYR A 155 -13.11 -9.98 8.14
CA TYR A 155 -11.64 -9.96 8.03
C TYR A 155 -11.14 -9.12 6.84
N LEU A 156 -12.09 -8.53 6.10
CA LEU A 156 -11.84 -7.68 4.93
C LEU A 156 -12.36 -6.25 5.16
N PRO A 157 -11.80 -5.24 4.46
CA PRO A 157 -12.12 -3.84 4.68
C PRO A 157 -13.58 -3.54 4.38
N GLN A 158 -14.33 -2.99 5.35
CA GLN A 158 -15.72 -2.59 5.12
C GLN A 158 -15.76 -1.25 4.37
N ILE A 159 -16.22 -1.29 3.12
CA ILE A 159 -16.28 -0.13 2.23
C ILE A 159 -17.74 0.31 2.08
N PHE A 160 -17.98 1.58 2.38
CA PHE A 160 -19.33 2.18 2.38
C PHE A 160 -19.58 3.08 1.16
N PHE A 161 -18.50 3.49 0.49
CA PHE A 161 -18.55 4.34 -0.69
C PHE A 161 -17.30 4.15 -1.53
N ASP A 162 -17.46 4.09 -2.84
CA ASP A 162 -16.37 4.06 -3.81
C ASP A 162 -16.72 4.94 -5.02
N ARG A 163 -15.69 5.57 -5.59
CA ARG A 163 -15.76 6.32 -6.84
C ARG A 163 -14.46 6.26 -7.61
N PHE A 164 -14.59 6.06 -8.91
CA PHE A 164 -13.49 6.08 -9.88
C PHE A 164 -13.58 7.35 -10.72
N TYR A 165 -12.43 7.98 -10.93
CA TYR A 165 -12.28 9.17 -11.74
C TYR A 165 -11.15 8.95 -12.74
N ASN A 166 -11.52 8.89 -14.02
CA ASN A 166 -10.55 8.88 -15.09
C ASN A 166 -9.80 10.21 -15.14
N SER A 167 -8.47 10.12 -15.20
CA SER A 167 -7.58 11.29 -15.17
C SER A 167 -7.78 12.26 -16.35
N GLU A 168 -8.23 11.77 -17.49
CA GLU A 168 -8.49 12.57 -18.70
C GLU A 168 -9.96 13.04 -18.76
N MET A 169 -10.89 12.11 -18.62
CA MET A 169 -12.30 12.34 -18.89
C MET A 169 -13.06 12.98 -17.73
N ASP A 170 -12.73 12.61 -16.48
CA ASP A 170 -13.45 13.13 -15.30
C ASP A 170 -12.68 14.26 -14.61
N LEU A 171 -11.35 14.15 -14.55
CA LEU A 171 -10.49 15.11 -13.84
C LEU A 171 -9.88 16.16 -14.75
N HIS A 172 -9.92 15.94 -16.07
CA HIS A 172 -9.39 16.85 -17.08
C HIS A 172 -7.97 17.33 -16.78
N LEU A 173 -7.07 16.41 -16.39
CA LEU A 173 -5.70 16.78 -16.04
C LEU A 173 -5.01 17.50 -17.23
N PRO A 174 -4.32 18.63 -17.00
CA PRO A 174 -3.73 19.43 -18.08
C PRO A 174 -2.79 18.67 -19.03
N ARG A 175 -2.17 17.57 -18.57
CA ARG A 175 -1.28 16.74 -19.38
C ARG A 175 -1.92 16.15 -20.65
N PHE A 176 -3.24 15.99 -20.67
CA PHE A 176 -3.96 15.40 -21.80
C PHE A 176 -4.24 16.43 -22.91
N ASN A 177 -3.69 17.63 -22.82
CA ASN A 177 -3.74 18.58 -23.91
C ASN A 177 -3.04 17.98 -25.16
N PRO A 178 -3.69 17.99 -26.33
CA PRO A 178 -3.15 17.36 -27.54
C PRO A 178 -1.83 17.98 -28.03
N ASN A 179 -1.47 19.18 -27.56
CA ASN A 179 -0.20 19.82 -27.87
C ASN A 179 0.97 19.33 -26.99
N ILE A 180 0.70 18.49 -25.99
CA ILE A 180 1.70 17.93 -25.09
C ILE A 180 2.06 16.53 -25.57
N GLN A 181 3.32 16.34 -25.90
CA GLN A 181 3.87 15.02 -26.23
C GLN A 181 4.52 14.42 -24.99
N PHE A 182 4.23 13.16 -24.72
CA PHE A 182 4.89 12.39 -23.69
C PHE A 182 5.11 10.95 -24.16
N ASN A 183 6.17 10.33 -23.64
CA ASN A 183 6.50 8.93 -23.92
C ASN A 183 5.49 8.00 -23.22
N LYS A 184 5.63 6.70 -23.46
CA LYS A 184 4.84 5.66 -22.78
C LYS A 184 4.98 5.80 -21.26
N LEU A 185 3.94 6.32 -20.61
CA LEU A 185 3.83 6.47 -19.16
C LEU A 185 2.79 5.48 -18.64
N GLU A 186 3.01 4.98 -17.43
CA GLU A 186 1.97 4.26 -16.69
C GLU A 186 0.84 5.21 -16.35
N MET A 187 -0.32 4.97 -16.93
CA MET A 187 -1.49 5.82 -16.74
C MET A 187 -2.09 5.54 -15.37
N ARG A 188 -2.48 6.60 -14.66
CA ARG A 188 -3.08 6.48 -13.33
C ARG A 188 -4.37 7.24 -13.23
N ASP A 189 -5.38 6.59 -12.67
CA ASP A 189 -6.70 7.14 -12.42
C ASP A 189 -6.94 7.22 -10.91
N LEU A 190 -7.84 8.12 -10.49
CA LEU A 190 -8.09 8.36 -9.08
C LEU A 190 -9.24 7.49 -8.59
N THR A 191 -8.96 6.70 -7.56
CA THR A 191 -9.96 5.95 -6.79
C THR A 191 -10.17 6.65 -5.44
N VAL A 192 -11.43 6.91 -5.10
CA VAL A 192 -11.85 7.46 -3.81
C VAL A 192 -12.69 6.41 -3.11
N ILE A 193 -12.28 6.03 -1.90
CA ILE A 193 -12.98 5.03 -1.08
C ILE A 193 -13.26 5.63 0.29
N VAL A 194 -14.45 5.40 0.83
CA VAL A 194 -14.74 5.60 2.25
C VAL A 194 -14.98 4.24 2.89
N ALA A 195 -14.15 3.92 3.87
CA ALA A 195 -14.17 2.65 4.59
C ALA A 195 -14.29 2.86 6.09
N GLU A 196 -14.61 1.80 6.82
CA GLU A 196 -14.51 1.75 8.27
C GLU A 196 -13.06 2.06 8.71
N SER A 197 -12.92 2.80 9.80
CA SER A 197 -11.62 3.06 10.39
C SER A 197 -11.12 1.81 11.11
N CYS A 198 -9.91 1.38 10.77
CA CYS A 198 -9.17 0.35 11.48
C CYS A 198 -7.93 0.97 12.11
N CYS A 199 -7.36 0.27 13.08
CA CYS A 199 -6.13 0.61 13.78
C CYS A 199 -4.96 -0.23 13.26
N GLU A 200 -3.79 0.37 13.11
CA GLU A 200 -2.53 -0.33 12.87
C GLU A 200 -2.19 -1.28 14.04
N LEU A 201 -1.54 -2.42 13.74
CA LEU A 201 -1.29 -3.47 14.74
C LEU A 201 -0.44 -3.04 15.96
N TRP A 202 0.34 -1.95 15.89
CA TRP A 202 1.06 -1.43 17.05
C TRP A 202 0.15 -0.77 18.10
N MET A 203 -1.14 -0.57 17.80
CA MET A 203 -2.15 -0.03 18.72
C MET A 203 -2.91 -1.10 19.52
N VAL A 204 -2.60 -2.39 19.35
CA VAL A 204 -3.20 -3.42 20.20
C VAL A 204 -2.71 -3.28 21.64
N ASP A 205 -3.47 -3.81 22.60
CA ASP A 205 -3.23 -3.58 24.03
C ASP A 205 -2.30 -4.65 24.63
N SER A 206 -2.06 -5.74 23.90
CA SER A 206 -1.20 -6.84 24.36
C SER A 206 -0.62 -7.66 23.21
N LEU A 207 0.41 -8.44 23.52
CA LEU A 207 1.00 -9.40 22.61
C LEU A 207 -0.01 -10.46 22.15
N GLU A 208 -0.93 -10.89 23.04
CA GLU A 208 -1.95 -11.87 22.67
C GLU A 208 -2.98 -11.30 21.68
N GLU A 209 -3.35 -10.02 21.82
CA GLU A 209 -4.16 -9.33 20.82
C GLU A 209 -3.44 -9.21 19.48
N PHE A 210 -2.13 -8.91 19.50
CA PHE A 210 -1.30 -8.93 18.28
C PHE A 210 -1.35 -10.31 17.62
N LYS A 211 -1.13 -11.38 18.40
CA LYS A 211 -1.14 -12.77 17.89
C LYS A 211 -2.49 -13.12 17.27
N THR A 212 -3.60 -12.77 17.92
CA THR A 212 -4.96 -13.01 17.40
C THR A 212 -5.18 -12.26 16.09
N ALA A 213 -4.88 -10.95 16.04
CA ALA A 213 -5.04 -10.16 14.83
C ALA A 213 -4.18 -10.69 13.68
N PHE A 214 -2.91 -11.02 13.95
CA PHE A 214 -1.98 -11.55 12.95
C PHE A 214 -2.47 -12.87 12.35
N VAL A 215 -2.95 -13.80 13.19
CA VAL A 215 -3.50 -15.09 12.74
C VAL A 215 -4.77 -14.88 11.91
N ASN A 216 -5.70 -14.03 12.35
CA ASN A 216 -6.91 -13.72 11.57
C ASN A 216 -6.58 -13.20 10.15
N ILE A 217 -5.58 -12.33 10.06
CA ILE A 217 -5.12 -11.75 8.79
C ILE A 217 -4.48 -12.82 7.91
N PHE A 218 -3.66 -13.70 8.50
CA PHE A 218 -3.01 -14.79 7.79
C PHE A 218 -4.02 -15.82 7.25
N GLU A 219 -5.02 -16.18 8.04
CA GLU A 219 -6.11 -17.05 7.59
C GLU A 219 -6.96 -16.39 6.50
N CYS A 220 -7.24 -15.09 6.64
CA CYS A 220 -7.93 -14.32 5.60
C CYS A 220 -7.14 -14.29 4.29
N HIS A 221 -5.82 -14.12 4.36
CA HIS A 221 -4.92 -14.17 3.20
C HIS A 221 -5.01 -15.51 2.48
N HIS A 222 -4.88 -16.62 3.22
CA HIS A 222 -4.97 -17.96 2.65
C HIS A 222 -6.33 -18.22 2.02
N ARG A 223 -7.42 -17.85 2.71
CA ARG A 223 -8.77 -18.07 2.21
C ARG A 223 -9.10 -17.22 0.99
N ALA A 224 -8.59 -15.98 0.93
CA ALA A 224 -8.67 -15.13 -0.25
C ALA A 224 -7.94 -15.75 -1.46
N PHE A 225 -6.79 -16.40 -1.21
CA PHE A 225 -6.06 -17.12 -2.24
C PHE A 225 -6.82 -18.34 -2.75
N VAL A 226 -7.18 -19.28 -1.86
CA VAL A 226 -7.77 -20.57 -2.23
C VAL A 226 -9.18 -20.43 -2.80
N LYS A 227 -10.05 -19.64 -2.16
CA LYS A 227 -11.45 -19.46 -2.62
C LYS A 227 -11.61 -18.27 -3.54
N GLY A 228 -11.01 -17.14 -3.19
CA GLY A 228 -11.13 -15.90 -3.95
C GLY A 228 -10.27 -15.89 -5.23
N ARG A 229 -9.34 -16.83 -5.39
CA ARG A 229 -8.36 -16.86 -6.49
C ARG A 229 -7.60 -15.54 -6.62
N ILE A 230 -7.30 -14.92 -5.46
CA ILE A 230 -6.61 -13.64 -5.37
C ILE A 230 -5.40 -13.77 -4.46
N LEU A 231 -4.21 -13.61 -5.05
CA LEU A 231 -2.93 -13.52 -4.36
C LEU A 231 -2.66 -12.08 -3.94
N HIS A 232 -2.37 -11.85 -2.66
CA HIS A 232 -2.31 -10.48 -2.13
C HIS A 232 -1.15 -9.67 -2.72
N GLY A 233 0.06 -10.25 -2.82
CA GLY A 233 1.19 -9.71 -3.58
C GLY A 233 1.96 -8.56 -2.91
N ALA A 234 1.39 -7.90 -1.91
CA ALA A 234 1.99 -6.74 -1.25
C ALA A 234 1.72 -6.69 0.27
N ILE A 235 2.09 -7.73 1.02
CA ILE A 235 1.94 -7.73 2.48
C ILE A 235 2.94 -6.73 3.11
N THR A 236 2.44 -5.83 3.96
CA THR A 236 3.25 -4.81 4.67
C THR A 236 2.66 -4.52 6.06
N SER A 237 3.44 -3.88 6.95
CA SER A 237 2.96 -3.46 8.28
C SER A 237 1.75 -2.51 8.24
N ARG A 238 1.50 -1.84 7.11
CA ARG A 238 0.36 -0.91 6.92
C ARG A 238 -0.91 -1.59 6.41
N ASN A 239 -0.76 -2.76 5.81
CA ASN A 239 -1.84 -3.54 5.21
C ASN A 239 -2.48 -4.51 6.20
N ILE A 240 -1.80 -4.76 7.31
CA ILE A 240 -2.29 -5.56 8.43
C ILE A 240 -2.84 -4.61 9.48
N MET A 241 -4.15 -4.66 9.70
CA MET A 241 -4.83 -3.76 10.63
C MET A 241 -5.74 -4.57 11.54
N PHE A 242 -6.32 -3.91 12.53
CA PHE A 242 -7.33 -4.52 13.37
C PHE A 242 -8.43 -3.53 13.72
N TYR A 243 -9.57 -4.04 14.16
CA TYR A 243 -10.60 -3.27 14.84
C TYR A 243 -11.09 -4.05 16.04
N ARG A 244 -11.86 -3.38 16.91
CA ARG A 244 -12.50 -4.01 18.06
C ARG A 244 -13.99 -4.11 17.82
N ARG A 245 -14.56 -5.29 18.07
CA ARG A 245 -16.01 -5.50 18.12
C ARG A 245 -16.61 -4.79 19.34
N ASP A 246 -17.94 -4.74 19.42
CA ASP A 246 -18.67 -4.15 20.55
C ASP A 246 -18.34 -4.84 21.90
N ASP A 247 -17.93 -6.11 21.87
CA ASP A 247 -17.49 -6.88 23.04
C ASP A 247 -15.99 -6.67 23.38
N SER A 248 -15.33 -5.72 22.71
CA SER A 248 -13.90 -5.44 22.79
C SER A 248 -12.97 -6.52 22.24
N SER A 249 -13.49 -7.58 21.62
CA SER A 249 -12.65 -8.57 20.94
C SER A 249 -11.94 -7.96 19.74
N VAL A 250 -10.64 -8.25 19.61
CA VAL A 250 -9.82 -7.83 18.47
C VAL A 250 -10.08 -8.73 17.27
N VAL A 251 -10.26 -8.11 16.12
CA VAL A 251 -10.38 -8.77 14.82
C VAL A 251 -9.33 -8.21 13.88
N GLY A 252 -8.48 -9.09 13.37
CA GLY A 252 -7.54 -8.73 12.32
C GLY A 252 -8.25 -8.52 10.97
N SER A 253 -7.85 -7.50 10.23
CA SER A 253 -8.39 -7.16 8.92
C SER A 253 -7.25 -6.95 7.93
N LEU A 254 -7.30 -7.63 6.79
CA LEU A 254 -6.32 -7.52 5.71
C LEU A 254 -6.75 -6.44 4.71
N HIS A 255 -5.90 -5.45 4.49
CA HIS A 255 -6.11 -4.33 3.57
C HIS A 255 -5.04 -4.30 2.46
N GLY A 256 -5.25 -3.49 1.43
CA GLY A 256 -4.21 -3.18 0.45
C GLY A 256 -4.23 -4.04 -0.81
N PHE A 257 -5.40 -4.56 -1.21
CA PHE A 257 -5.54 -5.43 -2.37
C PHE A 257 -5.29 -4.75 -3.75
N ASP A 258 -5.00 -3.46 -3.81
CA ASP A 258 -4.76 -2.75 -5.08
C ASP A 258 -3.56 -3.29 -5.88
N ASP A 259 -2.61 -3.96 -5.22
CA ASP A 259 -1.42 -4.56 -5.85
C ASP A 259 -1.56 -6.09 -6.06
N SER A 260 -2.73 -6.64 -5.74
CA SER A 260 -3.00 -8.08 -5.81
C SER A 260 -3.12 -8.59 -7.24
N PHE A 261 -3.05 -9.91 -7.36
CA PHE A 261 -3.06 -10.64 -8.61
C PHE A 261 -4.16 -11.69 -8.60
N ARG A 262 -4.87 -11.84 -9.71
CA ARG A 262 -5.70 -13.03 -9.94
C ARG A 262 -4.82 -14.21 -10.28
N VAL A 263 -5.20 -15.38 -9.76
CA VAL A 263 -4.56 -16.65 -10.09
C VAL A 263 -5.52 -17.56 -10.86
N ASP A 264 -4.97 -18.40 -11.71
CA ASP A 264 -5.73 -19.40 -12.47
C ASP A 264 -5.94 -20.69 -11.66
N ASP A 265 -6.51 -21.72 -12.29
CA ASP A 265 -6.77 -23.01 -11.64
C ASP A 265 -5.51 -23.84 -11.34
N THR A 266 -4.35 -23.38 -11.83
CA THR A 266 -3.03 -23.91 -11.50
C THR A 266 -2.31 -23.01 -10.49
N ASP A 267 -3.06 -22.16 -9.80
CA ASP A 267 -2.62 -21.28 -8.71
C ASP A 267 -1.48 -20.32 -9.15
N THR A 268 -1.36 -20.11 -10.46
CA THR A 268 -0.38 -19.24 -11.08
C THR A 268 -0.99 -17.88 -11.43
N VAL A 269 -0.23 -16.80 -11.24
CA VAL A 269 -0.66 -15.44 -11.62
C VAL A 269 -1.01 -15.38 -13.10
N VAL A 270 -2.21 -14.85 -13.40
CA VAL A 270 -2.70 -14.74 -14.78
C VAL A 270 -1.70 -13.93 -15.64
N PRO A 271 -1.34 -14.38 -16.86
CA PRO A 271 -0.29 -13.75 -17.66
C PRO A 271 -0.47 -12.26 -17.96
N SER A 272 -1.72 -11.78 -18.07
CA SER A 272 -2.04 -10.36 -18.27
C SER A 272 -1.65 -9.50 -17.07
N GLU A 273 -1.59 -10.08 -15.87
CA GLU A 273 -1.23 -9.38 -14.65
C GLU A 273 0.25 -9.61 -14.26
N ALA A 274 0.90 -10.65 -14.81
CA ALA A 274 2.31 -10.99 -14.58
C ALA A 274 3.33 -9.97 -15.12
N SER A 275 2.90 -8.96 -15.88
CA SER A 275 3.74 -7.81 -16.23
C SER A 275 3.76 -6.73 -15.16
N HIS A 276 2.76 -6.69 -14.29
CA HIS A 276 2.73 -5.69 -13.22
C HIS A 276 3.72 -6.09 -12.13
N ARG A 277 4.60 -5.15 -11.74
CA ARG A 277 5.44 -5.34 -10.56
C ARG A 277 4.65 -4.93 -9.30
N PRO A 278 4.71 -5.70 -8.21
CA PRO A 278 4.23 -5.22 -6.91
C PRO A 278 5.07 -4.02 -6.44
N CYS A 279 4.52 -3.27 -5.50
CA CYS A 279 5.29 -2.22 -4.82
C CYS A 279 6.46 -2.86 -4.05
N ILE A 280 7.69 -2.45 -4.37
CA ILE A 280 8.88 -2.89 -3.62
C ILE A 280 8.89 -2.20 -2.26
N SER A 281 9.14 -3.00 -1.22
CA SER A 281 9.23 -2.54 0.16
C SER A 281 10.25 -3.37 0.93
N PRO A 282 10.61 -2.98 2.16
CA PRO A 282 11.40 -3.83 3.04
C PRO A 282 10.81 -5.23 3.29
N PHE A 283 9.52 -5.45 3.00
CA PHE A 283 8.83 -6.73 3.15
C PHE A 283 8.88 -7.60 1.89
N THR A 284 9.38 -7.11 0.76
CA THR A 284 9.44 -7.87 -0.50
C THR A 284 10.28 -9.14 -0.35
N ALA A 285 9.74 -10.29 -0.79
CA ALA A 285 10.43 -11.58 -0.75
C ALA A 285 11.77 -11.56 -1.50
N THR A 286 12.70 -12.40 -1.06
CA THR A 286 14.09 -12.44 -1.53
C THR A 286 14.16 -12.65 -3.05
N ASP A 287 13.43 -13.61 -3.59
CA ASP A 287 13.47 -13.93 -5.03
C ASP A 287 12.93 -12.82 -5.93
N LEU A 288 12.09 -11.94 -5.38
CA LEU A 288 11.54 -10.79 -6.11
C LEU A 288 12.52 -9.61 -6.16
N LEU A 289 13.59 -9.66 -5.37
CA LEU A 289 14.68 -8.68 -5.38
C LEU A 289 15.78 -9.03 -6.39
N ASP A 290 15.80 -10.25 -6.92
CA ASP A 290 16.70 -10.63 -8.00
C ASP A 290 16.22 -10.03 -9.33
N ILE A 291 16.83 -8.91 -9.72
CA ILE A 291 16.50 -8.20 -10.96
C ILE A 291 17.03 -8.90 -12.22
N THR A 292 17.83 -9.97 -12.08
CA THR A 292 18.40 -10.71 -13.21
C THR A 292 17.42 -11.74 -13.77
N VAL A 293 16.48 -12.20 -12.95
CA VAL A 293 15.45 -13.19 -13.31
C VAL A 293 14.07 -12.56 -13.15
N LYS A 294 13.23 -12.66 -14.18
CA LYS A 294 11.83 -12.27 -14.04
C LYS A 294 11.06 -13.40 -13.35
N THR A 295 10.90 -13.28 -12.03
CA THR A 295 10.16 -14.24 -11.21
C THR A 295 8.69 -13.83 -11.10
N PRO A 296 7.72 -14.65 -11.54
CA PRO A 296 6.30 -14.44 -11.23
C PRO A 296 6.06 -14.50 -9.72
N HIS A 297 5.08 -13.74 -9.21
CA HIS A 297 4.75 -13.77 -7.79
C HIS A 297 4.02 -15.08 -7.44
N CYS A 298 4.46 -15.81 -6.40
CA CYS A 298 3.82 -17.00 -5.85
C CYS A 298 3.21 -16.73 -4.47
N TYR A 299 2.37 -17.64 -3.99
CA TYR A 299 1.88 -17.66 -2.60
C TYR A 299 3.03 -17.63 -1.57
N CYS A 300 4.10 -18.39 -1.81
CA CYS A 300 5.29 -18.43 -0.97
C CYS A 300 5.94 -17.07 -0.68
N HIS A 301 5.89 -16.12 -1.62
CA HIS A 301 6.44 -14.79 -1.43
C HIS A 301 5.64 -13.96 -0.42
N ASP A 302 4.32 -14.15 -0.36
CA ASP A 302 3.50 -13.49 0.66
C ASP A 302 3.78 -14.09 2.05
N LEU A 303 4.03 -15.40 2.14
CA LEU A 303 4.46 -16.05 3.39
C LEU A 303 5.77 -15.48 3.91
N GLU A 304 6.76 -15.29 3.02
CA GLU A 304 8.03 -14.65 3.38
C GLU A 304 7.83 -13.20 3.84
N SER A 305 6.88 -12.48 3.21
CA SER A 305 6.50 -11.12 3.60
C SER A 305 5.88 -11.07 5.01
N PHE A 306 5.05 -12.06 5.38
CA PHE A 306 4.53 -12.22 6.74
C PHE A 306 5.65 -12.44 7.77
N PHE A 307 6.69 -13.21 7.43
CA PHE A 307 7.86 -13.36 8.30
C PHE A 307 8.59 -12.03 8.52
N TYR A 308 8.80 -11.24 7.46
CA TYR A 308 9.41 -9.92 7.59
C TYR A 308 8.59 -8.94 8.44
N VAL A 309 7.26 -9.03 8.33
CA VAL A 309 6.34 -8.28 9.19
C VAL A 309 6.51 -8.66 10.66
N LEU A 310 6.68 -9.94 11.00
CA LEU A 310 6.91 -10.37 12.38
C LEU A 310 8.21 -9.79 12.94
N LEU A 311 9.29 -9.80 12.15
CA LEU A 311 10.54 -9.15 12.54
C LEU A 311 10.38 -7.64 12.72
N TRP A 312 9.61 -7.00 11.84
CA TRP A 312 9.33 -5.57 11.92
C TRP A 312 8.56 -5.23 13.18
N ALA A 313 7.47 -5.96 13.46
CA ALA A 313 6.67 -5.78 14.66
C ALA A 313 7.54 -5.95 15.91
N GLY A 314 8.36 -7.01 15.96
CA GLY A 314 9.24 -7.30 17.08
C GLY A 314 10.23 -6.18 17.42
N ILE A 315 10.73 -5.45 16.42
CA ILE A 315 11.71 -4.38 16.60
C ILE A 315 11.05 -3.01 16.82
N HIS A 316 9.95 -2.73 16.10
CA HIS A 316 9.40 -1.39 15.98
C HIS A 316 8.17 -1.16 16.84
N PHE A 317 7.40 -2.19 17.20
CA PHE A 317 6.14 -1.97 17.91
C PHE A 317 6.39 -1.84 19.42
N ASP A 318 5.90 -0.75 19.97
CA ASP A 318 5.85 -0.43 21.39
C ASP A 318 4.38 -0.41 21.82
N LEU A 319 3.90 -1.56 22.31
CA LEU A 319 2.48 -1.73 22.64
C LEU A 319 2.12 -0.88 23.86
N LYS A 320 3.04 -0.79 24.82
CA LYS A 320 2.85 0.00 26.04
C LYS A 320 2.56 1.48 25.76
N ASN A 321 3.24 2.05 24.76
CA ASN A 321 3.04 3.46 24.40
C ASN A 321 2.11 3.66 23.20
N HIS A 322 1.61 2.57 22.60
CA HIS A 322 0.94 2.55 21.31
C HIS A 322 1.70 3.39 20.29
N LYS A 323 2.92 2.96 19.95
CA LYS A 323 3.77 3.64 18.96
C LYS A 323 4.51 2.66 18.08
N GLU A 324 4.71 3.06 16.84
CA GLU A 324 5.71 2.47 15.95
C GLU A 324 7.00 3.31 16.01
N LYS A 325 8.11 2.67 16.35
CA LYS A 325 9.44 3.30 16.35
C LYS A 325 9.87 3.61 14.90
N PRO A 326 10.73 4.62 14.71
CA PRO A 326 11.34 4.88 13.41
C PRO A 326 12.07 3.65 12.86
N MET A 327 12.15 3.56 11.52
CA MET A 327 12.80 2.45 10.82
C MET A 327 14.23 2.22 11.33
N ASP A 328 14.48 0.98 11.75
CA ASP A 328 15.77 0.50 12.21
C ASP A 328 16.75 0.27 11.05
N GLU A 329 18.04 0.42 11.31
CA GLU A 329 19.11 0.29 10.31
C GLU A 329 19.14 -1.10 9.64
N LEU A 330 18.69 -2.16 10.31
CA LEU A 330 18.60 -3.49 9.70
C LEU A 330 17.61 -3.53 8.53
N PHE A 331 16.50 -2.80 8.65
CA PHE A 331 15.48 -2.71 7.59
C PHE A 331 15.82 -1.65 6.55
N ALA A 332 16.58 -0.62 6.91
CA ALA A 332 17.09 0.36 5.94
C ALA A 332 17.95 -0.30 4.85
N LEU A 333 18.60 -1.45 5.15
CA LEU A 333 19.33 -2.25 4.17
C LEU A 333 18.43 -2.98 3.17
N TRP A 334 17.14 -3.09 3.48
CA TRP A 334 16.11 -3.71 2.63
C TRP A 334 15.27 -2.67 1.90
N ASP A 335 15.46 -1.38 2.17
CA ASP A 335 14.72 -0.29 1.55
C ASP A 335 15.39 0.11 0.24
N VAL A 336 14.75 -0.24 -0.88
CA VAL A 336 15.34 -0.19 -2.21
C VAL A 336 14.99 1.13 -2.90
N HIS A 337 16.00 1.95 -3.19
CA HIS A 337 15.85 3.22 -3.92
C HIS A 337 16.61 3.25 -5.25
N THR A 338 17.61 2.39 -5.39
CA THR A 338 18.46 2.28 -6.58
C THR A 338 18.63 0.83 -7.01
N GLU A 339 19.09 0.62 -8.24
CA GLU A 339 19.41 -0.72 -8.76
C GLU A 339 20.45 -1.46 -7.88
N ALA A 340 21.44 -0.74 -7.35
CA ALA A 340 22.43 -1.31 -6.45
C ALA A 340 21.83 -1.75 -5.10
N ASP A 341 20.71 -1.17 -4.68
CA ASP A 341 20.06 -1.54 -3.42
C ASP A 341 19.27 -2.85 -3.56
N PHE A 342 18.81 -3.23 -4.76
CA PHE A 342 18.22 -4.54 -5.00
C PHE A 342 19.18 -5.67 -4.63
N ILE A 343 20.42 -5.60 -5.13
CA ILE A 343 21.45 -6.61 -4.87
C ILE A 343 21.76 -6.67 -3.37
N LYS A 344 21.96 -5.51 -2.74
CA LYS A 344 22.23 -5.44 -1.29
C LYS A 344 21.09 -6.03 -0.47
N ALA A 345 19.85 -5.67 -0.77
CA ALA A 345 18.67 -6.15 -0.06
C ALA A 345 18.51 -7.66 -0.24
N HIS A 346 18.67 -8.17 -1.46
CA HIS A 346 18.65 -9.58 -1.78
C HIS A 346 19.70 -10.37 -0.97
N ASP A 347 20.97 -9.95 -1.02
CA ASP A 347 22.06 -10.65 -0.35
C ASP A 347 21.87 -10.64 1.17
N ASN A 348 21.44 -9.49 1.70
CA ASN A 348 21.22 -9.32 3.12
C ASN A 348 20.10 -10.21 3.67
N LYS A 349 19.01 -10.36 2.91
CA LYS A 349 17.90 -11.25 3.26
C LYS A 349 18.28 -12.71 3.09
N SER A 350 18.99 -13.05 2.03
CA SER A 350 19.47 -14.42 1.77
C SER A 350 20.34 -14.97 2.91
N GLU A 351 21.21 -14.11 3.48
CA GLU A 351 22.04 -14.48 4.63
C GLU A 351 21.21 -14.82 5.88
N MET A 352 20.06 -14.17 6.08
CA MET A 352 19.24 -14.35 7.28
C MET A 352 18.78 -15.79 7.50
N TRP A 353 18.57 -16.53 6.40
CA TRP A 353 18.14 -17.93 6.48
C TRP A 353 19.24 -18.85 7.00
N HIS A 354 20.51 -18.64 6.63
CA HIS A 354 21.62 -19.59 6.89
C HIS A 354 22.67 -19.06 7.90
N ASN A 355 22.57 -17.80 8.32
CA ASN A 355 23.54 -17.16 9.21
C ASN A 355 22.89 -16.77 10.54
N ASP A 356 23.10 -17.60 11.57
CA ASP A 356 22.59 -17.35 12.93
C ASP A 356 23.10 -16.02 13.50
N GLY A 357 24.32 -15.61 13.14
CA GLY A 357 24.89 -14.33 13.55
C GLY A 357 24.11 -13.15 12.97
N ARG A 358 23.61 -13.27 11.74
CA ARG A 358 22.75 -12.26 11.11
C ARG A 358 21.39 -12.21 11.80
N LEU A 359 20.76 -13.35 12.03
CA LEU A 359 19.47 -13.43 12.70
C LEU A 359 19.54 -12.90 14.15
N ASN A 360 20.60 -13.23 14.89
CA ASN A 360 20.79 -12.76 16.27
C ASN A 360 20.93 -11.23 16.39
N GLN A 361 21.33 -10.53 15.32
CA GLN A 361 21.31 -9.06 15.32
C GLN A 361 19.87 -8.53 15.44
N PHE A 362 18.88 -9.20 14.83
CA PHE A 362 17.47 -8.86 15.00
C PHE A 362 17.02 -9.13 16.44
N LYS A 363 17.33 -10.30 17.03
CA LYS A 363 16.97 -10.65 18.43
C LYS A 363 17.37 -9.57 19.41
N SER A 364 18.57 -9.00 19.22
CA SER A 364 19.12 -7.96 20.11
C SER A 364 18.35 -6.64 20.09
N ARG A 365 17.53 -6.40 19.06
CA ARG A 365 16.73 -5.18 18.87
C ARG A 365 15.24 -5.36 19.17
N PHE A 366 14.80 -6.57 19.50
CA PHE A 366 13.40 -6.82 19.83
C PHE A 366 12.98 -6.04 21.08
N THR A 367 11.73 -5.58 21.10
CA THR A 367 11.14 -4.90 22.24
C THR A 367 10.82 -5.91 23.34
N GLU A 368 10.74 -5.42 24.59
CA GLU A 368 10.37 -6.26 25.74
C GLU A 368 8.99 -6.91 25.55
N ASP A 369 8.06 -6.19 24.91
CA ASP A 369 6.71 -6.68 24.62
C ASP A 369 6.69 -7.87 23.63
N PHE A 370 7.67 -7.95 22.73
CA PHE A 370 7.70 -8.91 21.63
C PHE A 370 8.78 -9.99 21.76
N ILE A 371 9.71 -9.89 22.71
CA ILE A 371 10.85 -10.83 22.78
C ILE A 371 10.43 -12.30 22.93
N SER A 372 9.27 -12.59 23.55
CA SER A 372 8.78 -13.96 23.66
C SER A 372 8.40 -14.57 22.30
N LEU A 373 7.94 -13.74 21.34
CA LEU A 373 7.65 -14.18 19.97
C LEU A 373 8.89 -14.67 19.23
N TRP A 374 10.08 -14.30 19.69
CA TRP A 374 11.31 -14.75 19.07
C TRP A 374 11.42 -16.27 19.08
N ASP A 375 11.31 -16.87 20.27
CA ASP A 375 11.44 -18.32 20.43
C ASP A 375 10.11 -19.03 20.08
N GLU A 376 8.96 -18.37 20.25
CA GLU A 376 7.65 -18.94 19.91
C GLU A 376 7.40 -19.03 18.41
N TRP A 377 7.68 -17.98 17.63
CA TRP A 377 7.28 -17.88 16.21
C TRP A 377 8.46 -17.64 15.26
N VAL A 378 9.40 -16.75 15.60
CA VAL A 378 10.48 -16.36 14.67
C VAL A 378 11.43 -17.53 14.39
N ILE A 379 11.88 -18.24 15.43
CA ILE A 379 12.81 -19.37 15.24
C ILE A 379 12.15 -20.52 14.45
N PRO A 380 10.96 -21.04 14.82
CA PRO A 380 10.32 -22.10 14.04
C PRO A 380 10.10 -21.73 12.57
N LEU A 381 9.65 -20.51 12.29
CA LEU A 381 9.48 -20.04 10.92
C LEU A 381 10.82 -19.90 10.19
N ARG A 382 11.87 -19.40 10.84
CA ARG A 382 13.19 -19.31 10.21
C ARG A 382 13.69 -20.68 9.78
N GLU A 383 13.55 -21.70 10.63
CA GLU A 383 13.98 -23.06 10.29
C GLU A 383 13.16 -23.60 9.10
N LEU A 384 11.85 -23.36 9.10
CA LEU A 384 10.97 -23.73 7.97
C LEU A 384 11.44 -23.09 6.65
N PHE A 385 11.73 -21.79 6.64
CA PHE A 385 12.26 -21.12 5.45
C PHE A 385 13.66 -21.62 5.06
N TYR A 386 14.53 -21.92 6.03
CA TYR A 386 15.83 -22.51 5.76
C TYR A 386 15.70 -23.87 5.05
N ASP A 387 14.87 -24.77 5.58
CA ASP A 387 14.64 -26.09 4.99
C ASP A 387 14.06 -26.00 3.58
N ALA A 388 13.08 -25.10 3.38
CA ALA A 388 12.47 -24.87 2.08
C ALA A 388 13.49 -24.35 1.04
N ARG A 389 14.39 -23.46 1.45
CA ARG A 389 15.46 -22.90 0.59
C ARG A 389 16.55 -23.92 0.27
N GLU A 390 16.93 -24.76 1.22
CA GLU A 390 17.90 -25.84 0.99
C GLU A 390 17.34 -26.89 0.02
N GLU A 391 16.06 -27.25 0.16
CA GLU A 391 15.41 -28.16 -0.78
C GLU A 391 15.26 -27.51 -2.17
N GLU A 392 14.92 -26.21 -2.26
CA GLU A 392 14.91 -25.49 -3.54
C GLU A 392 16.26 -25.59 -4.28
N LYS A 393 17.38 -25.38 -3.58
CA LYS A 393 18.73 -25.52 -4.16
C LYS A 393 18.99 -26.95 -4.66
N ARG A 394 18.49 -27.95 -3.93
CA ARG A 394 18.60 -29.36 -4.31
C ARG A 394 17.78 -29.66 -5.57
N ILE A 395 16.59 -29.08 -5.69
CA ILE A 395 15.65 -29.37 -6.77
C ILE A 395 15.83 -28.46 -8.00
N ARG A 396 16.54 -27.32 -7.97
CA ARG A 396 16.85 -26.52 -9.19
C ARG A 396 17.52 -27.31 -10.35
N ALA A 397 17.84 -28.59 -10.15
CA ALA A 397 18.21 -29.56 -11.18
C ALA A 397 17.03 -30.30 -11.90
N GLN A 398 15.77 -30.22 -11.44
CA GLN A 398 14.58 -30.92 -11.96
C GLN A 398 13.32 -30.07 -11.70
N MET A 399 12.54 -29.66 -12.71
CA MET A 399 11.44 -28.68 -12.54
C MET A 399 10.40 -29.07 -11.47
N PRO A 400 10.31 -28.38 -10.31
CA PRO A 400 9.34 -28.67 -9.25
C PRO A 400 8.26 -27.60 -9.10
N ASP A 401 7.31 -27.87 -8.21
CA ASP A 401 6.34 -26.93 -7.66
C ASP A 401 7.05 -25.77 -6.93
N GLN A 402 7.05 -24.59 -7.56
CA GLN A 402 7.61 -23.36 -7.00
C GLN A 402 6.67 -22.67 -6.01
N GLU A 403 5.40 -23.05 -5.96
CA GLU A 403 4.39 -22.36 -5.18
C GLU A 403 4.46 -22.71 -3.69
N THR A 404 4.69 -24.00 -3.41
CA THR A 404 4.82 -24.53 -2.04
C THR A 404 6.24 -24.95 -1.69
N LEU A 405 7.20 -24.74 -2.60
CA LEU A 405 8.56 -25.27 -2.51
C LEU A 405 8.54 -26.79 -2.22
N ASN A 406 7.84 -27.53 -3.07
CA ASN A 406 7.64 -28.99 -2.97
C ASN A 406 6.93 -29.45 -1.68
N GLY A 407 5.92 -28.69 -1.25
CA GLY A 407 5.08 -29.00 -0.08
C GLY A 407 5.71 -28.68 1.27
N ILE A 408 6.86 -28.00 1.30
CA ILE A 408 7.53 -27.62 2.56
C ILE A 408 6.92 -26.33 3.09
N LEU A 409 6.70 -25.34 2.23
CA LEU A 409 6.20 -24.04 2.61
C LEU A 409 4.73 -23.90 2.22
N THR A 410 3.84 -24.56 2.98
CA THR A 410 2.38 -24.44 2.85
C THR A 410 1.79 -23.59 3.97
N PHE A 411 0.52 -23.22 3.83
CA PHE A 411 -0.24 -22.53 4.87
C PHE A 411 -0.33 -23.36 6.16
N GLU A 412 -0.58 -24.67 6.05
CA GLU A 412 -0.73 -25.57 7.19
C GLU A 412 0.56 -25.69 7.99
N ILE A 413 1.70 -25.87 7.30
CA ILE A 413 3.01 -25.99 7.96
C ILE A 413 3.42 -24.65 8.58
N PHE A 414 3.09 -23.52 7.93
CA PHE A 414 3.31 -22.20 8.52
C PHE A 414 2.47 -22.03 9.81
N MET A 415 1.19 -22.43 9.81
CA MET A 415 0.33 -22.40 11.00
C MET A 415 0.86 -23.32 12.11
N GLU A 416 1.32 -24.52 11.76
CA GLU A 416 1.96 -25.45 12.70
C GLU A 416 3.22 -24.82 13.33
N ALA A 417 4.06 -24.15 12.54
CA ALA A 417 5.24 -23.43 13.04
C ALA A 417 4.87 -22.25 13.96
N LEU A 418 3.70 -21.63 13.79
CA LEU A 418 3.15 -20.65 14.73
C LEU A 418 2.56 -21.30 16.00
N GLY A 419 2.49 -22.63 16.09
CA GLY A 419 1.80 -23.34 17.16
C GLY A 419 0.29 -23.09 17.17
N ARG A 420 -0.31 -22.90 15.99
CA ARG A 420 -1.73 -22.62 15.80
C ARG A 420 -2.38 -23.68 14.91
N GLU A 421 -3.61 -24.04 15.22
CA GLU A 421 -4.44 -24.83 14.31
C GLU A 421 -5.23 -23.89 13.40
N PRO A 422 -5.29 -24.17 12.08
CA PRO A 422 -6.14 -23.41 11.17
C PRO A 422 -7.60 -23.41 11.58
N CYS A 423 -8.25 -22.25 11.45
CA CYS A 423 -9.69 -22.13 11.65
C CYS A 423 -10.45 -22.99 10.63
N THR A 424 -11.42 -23.75 11.13
CA THR A 424 -12.37 -24.47 10.30
C THR A 424 -13.49 -23.53 9.88
N TRP A 425 -13.49 -23.16 8.61
CA TRP A 425 -14.52 -22.33 8.00
C TRP A 425 -15.67 -23.24 7.54
N ASP A 426 -16.77 -23.27 8.30
CA ASP A 426 -18.00 -24.04 8.00
C ASP A 426 -18.71 -23.58 6.71
#